data_AF-A0A5E4M4L8-F1
#
_entry.id   AF-A0A5E4M4L8-F1
#
_cell.length_a   1.000
_cell.length_b   1.000
_cell.length_c   1.000
_cell.angle_alpha   90.00
_cell.angle_beta   90.00
_cell.angle_gamma   90.00
#
_symmetry.space_group_name_H-M   'P 1'
#
loop_
_entity.id
_entity.type
_entity.pdbx_description
1 polymer ?
#
loop_
_entity_poly.entity_id
_entity_poly.type
_entity_poly.pdbx_seq_one_letter_code
_entity_poly.pdbx_strand_id
1 'polypeptide(L)'
;MSSSSDEEELLLLYAVIESRQKEKRIWLDVPVKYRRSIIGINGETVRKLCSTFKVQIVIPPKEEYENTIKITGPQQNLEQVVKEIKTLMENFDNKQALEIQVF
;
A
#
# COMPACT_ATOMS: atom_id res chain seq x y z
N MET A 1 12.91 27.92 -38.66
CA MET A 1 11.62 28.08 -37.95
C MET A 1 11.01 26.74 -37.53
N SER A 2 11.46 25.59 -38.05
CA SER A 2 10.95 24.27 -37.67
C SER A 2 11.48 23.71 -36.34
N SER A 3 12.66 24.15 -35.89
CA SER A 3 13.33 23.57 -34.71
C SER A 3 12.66 23.85 -33.36
N SER A 4 11.79 24.85 -33.25
CA SER A 4 11.15 25.21 -31.97
C SER A 4 9.91 24.38 -31.65
N SER A 5 9.20 23.88 -32.67
CA SER A 5 8.01 23.03 -32.47
C SER A 5 8.39 21.59 -32.14
N ASP A 6 9.49 21.07 -32.72
CA ASP A 6 9.99 19.72 -32.46
C ASP A 6 10.49 19.58 -31.00
N GLU A 7 11.09 20.63 -30.43
CA GLU A 7 11.56 20.66 -29.04
C GLU A 7 10.40 20.72 -28.02
N GLU A 8 9.30 21.43 -28.34
CA GLU A 8 8.10 21.49 -27.49
C GLU A 8 7.35 20.15 -27.47
N GLU A 9 7.26 19.45 -28.61
CA GLU A 9 6.68 18.10 -28.70
C GLU A 9 7.52 17.08 -27.92
N LEU A 10 8.85 17.19 -27.98
CA LEU A 10 9.76 16.34 -27.19
C LEU A 10 9.60 16.59 -25.69
N LEU A 11 9.45 17.84 -25.23
CA LEU A 11 9.20 18.18 -23.83
C LEU A 11 7.87 17.58 -23.32
N LEU A 12 6.81 17.65 -24.12
CA LEU A 12 5.51 17.05 -23.79
C LEU A 12 5.59 15.53 -23.75
N LEU A 13 6.32 14.91 -24.67
CA LEU A 13 6.56 13.47 -24.68
C LEU A 13 7.40 13.02 -23.48
N TYR A 14 8.46 13.75 -23.12
CA TYR A 14 9.26 13.47 -21.92
C TYR A 14 8.46 13.62 -20.62
N ALA A 15 7.64 14.68 -20.50
CA ALA A 15 6.75 14.85 -19.35
C ALA A 15 5.69 13.75 -19.26
N VAL A 16 5.14 13.30 -20.40
CA VAL A 16 4.22 12.16 -20.49
C VAL A 16 4.92 10.84 -20.16
N ILE A 17 6.19 10.66 -20.56
CA ILE A 17 6.99 9.47 -20.23
C ILE A 17 7.35 9.45 -18.74
N GLU A 18 7.71 10.58 -18.13
CA GLU A 18 7.96 10.66 -16.68
C GLU A 18 6.70 10.42 -15.85
N SER A 19 5.53 10.83 -16.35
CA SER A 19 4.24 10.54 -15.72
C SER A 19 3.70 9.14 -16.03
N ARG A 20 4.27 8.41 -17.00
CA ARG A 20 3.89 7.04 -17.40
C ARG A 20 4.52 5.94 -16.51
N GLN A 21 4.18 5.90 -15.24
CA GLN A 21 4.24 4.66 -14.42
C GLN A 21 5.64 4.21 -13.96
N LYS A 22 6.19 4.88 -12.95
CA LYS A 22 7.01 4.15 -11.97
C LYS A 22 6.09 3.69 -10.84
N GLU A 23 5.72 2.41 -10.86
CA GLU A 23 5.16 1.76 -9.67
C GLU A 23 6.17 1.94 -8.52
N LYS A 24 5.75 2.64 -7.47
CA LYS A 24 6.57 2.79 -6.28
C LYS A 24 6.38 1.58 -5.39
N ARG A 25 7.43 1.27 -4.64
CA ARG A 25 7.45 0.19 -3.67
C ARG A 25 7.78 0.77 -2.32
N ILE A 26 6.97 0.46 -1.33
CA ILE A 26 7.17 0.87 0.05
C ILE A 26 7.17 -0.36 0.95
N TRP A 27 7.96 -0.27 2.01
CA TRP A 27 8.02 -1.27 3.06
C TRP A 27 7.37 -0.67 4.30
N LEU A 28 6.33 -1.34 4.80
CA LEU A 28 5.62 -0.92 5.99
C LEU A 28 5.90 -1.92 7.11
N ASP A 29 6.30 -1.42 8.28
CA ASP A 29 6.48 -2.26 9.46
C ASP A 29 5.12 -2.62 10.07
N VAL A 30 4.84 -3.92 10.09
CA VAL A 30 3.60 -4.58 10.48
C VAL A 30 3.95 -5.81 11.33
N PRO A 31 3.90 -5.65 12.66
CA PRO A 31 4.10 -6.76 13.59
C PRO A 31 3.18 -7.95 13.28
N VAL A 32 3.69 -9.16 13.51
CA VAL A 32 2.98 -10.43 13.23
C VAL A 32 1.55 -10.46 13.80
N LYS A 33 1.33 -9.83 14.98
CA LYS A 33 0.01 -9.76 15.63
C LYS A 33 -1.08 -9.14 14.74
N TYR A 34 -0.73 -8.16 13.89
CA TYR A 34 -1.69 -7.47 13.04
C TYR A 34 -1.90 -8.14 11.68
N ARG A 35 -0.98 -9.02 11.24
CA ARG A 35 -1.06 -9.65 9.91
C ARG A 35 -2.39 -10.37 9.70
N ARG A 36 -2.88 -11.08 10.71
CA ARG A 36 -4.18 -11.78 10.66
C ARG A 36 -5.34 -10.81 10.45
N SER A 37 -5.30 -9.65 11.10
CA SER A 37 -6.32 -8.59 10.95
C SER A 37 -6.30 -8.00 9.54
N ILE A 38 -5.10 -7.72 9.00
CA ILE A 38 -4.90 -7.13 7.67
C ILE A 38 -5.30 -8.11 6.55
N ILE A 39 -4.98 -9.40 6.69
CA ILE A 39 -5.42 -10.44 5.76
C ILE A 39 -6.96 -10.56 5.80
N GLY A 40 -7.52 -10.55 7.02
CA GLY A 40 -8.95 -10.77 7.24
C GLY A 40 -9.35 -12.24 7.05
N ILE A 41 -10.65 -12.51 7.16
CA ILE A 41 -11.21 -13.85 6.96
C ILE A 41 -11.02 -14.23 5.48
N ASN A 42 -10.39 -15.39 5.22
CA ASN A 42 -10.11 -15.89 3.87
C ASN A 42 -9.37 -14.91 2.93
N GLY A 43 -8.63 -13.94 3.48
CA GLY A 43 -7.93 -12.94 2.67
C GLY A 43 -8.85 -11.86 2.08
N GLU A 44 -10.09 -11.73 2.55
CA GLU A 44 -11.05 -10.77 2.01
C GLU A 44 -10.59 -9.31 2.19
N THR A 45 -10.11 -8.96 3.38
CA THR A 45 -9.67 -7.59 3.69
C THR A 45 -8.50 -7.18 2.79
N VAL A 46 -7.45 -8.00 2.70
CA VAL A 46 -6.29 -7.68 1.85
C VAL A 46 -6.67 -7.64 0.36
N ARG A 47 -7.55 -8.53 -0.11
CA ARG A 47 -8.06 -8.50 -1.50
C ARG A 47 -8.86 -7.23 -1.78
N LYS A 48 -9.69 -6.79 -0.83
CA LYS A 48 -10.45 -5.55 -0.93
C LYS A 48 -9.52 -4.34 -0.97
N LEU A 49 -8.47 -4.30 -0.15
CA LEU A 49 -7.46 -3.24 -0.20
C LEU A 49 -6.73 -3.21 -1.55
N CYS A 50 -6.25 -4.37 -2.03
CA CYS A 50 -5.61 -4.48 -3.32
C CYS A 50 -6.50 -4.02 -4.47
N SER A 51 -7.77 -4.45 -4.48
CA SER A 51 -8.74 -4.08 -5.54
C SER A 51 -9.17 -2.61 -5.47
N THR A 52 -9.45 -2.09 -4.28
CA THR A 52 -9.92 -0.71 -4.08
C THR A 52 -8.84 0.29 -4.46
N PHE A 53 -7.62 0.04 -4.02
CA PHE A 53 -6.52 0.97 -4.20
C PHE A 53 -5.62 0.60 -5.39
N LYS A 54 -5.95 -0.44 -6.16
CA LYS A 54 -5.12 -0.93 -7.29
C LYS A 54 -3.64 -1.07 -6.90
N VAL A 55 -3.39 -1.62 -5.71
CA VAL A 55 -2.04 -1.90 -5.20
C VAL A 55 -1.86 -3.41 -5.05
N GLN A 56 -0.60 -3.83 -5.00
CA GLN A 56 -0.22 -5.19 -4.66
C GLN A 56 0.43 -5.20 -3.27
N ILE A 57 -0.20 -5.92 -2.33
CA ILE A 57 0.32 -6.13 -0.98
C ILE A 57 0.91 -7.54 -0.91
N VAL A 58 2.20 -7.64 -0.60
CA VAL A 58 2.91 -8.90 -0.37
C VAL A 58 3.22 -9.00 1.11
N ILE A 59 2.66 -10.02 1.75
CA ILE A 59 2.86 -10.32 3.16
C ILE A 59 3.82 -11.50 3.23
N PRO A 60 4.97 -11.38 3.92
CA PRO A 60 5.92 -12.47 4.01
C PRO A 60 5.32 -13.67 4.76
N PRO A 61 5.72 -14.90 4.40
CA PRO A 61 5.30 -16.12 5.10
C PRO A 61 5.63 -16.06 6.59
N LYS A 62 4.94 -16.89 7.39
CA LYS A 62 5.15 -16.94 8.85
C LYS A 62 6.56 -17.33 9.28
N GLU A 63 7.29 -18.03 8.42
CA GLU A 63 8.65 -18.52 8.66
C GLU A 63 9.69 -17.40 8.53
N GLU A 64 9.35 -16.31 7.83
CA GLU A 64 10.17 -15.10 7.80
C GLU A 64 9.87 -14.25 9.03
N TYR A 65 10.90 -14.04 9.86
CA TYR A 65 10.90 -13.10 10.99
C TYR A 65 10.79 -11.62 10.56
N GLU A 66 10.49 -11.37 9.29
CA GLU A 66 10.40 -10.04 8.73
C GLU A 66 9.07 -9.42 9.11
N ASN A 67 9.08 -8.43 10.00
CA ASN A 67 7.89 -7.67 10.37
C ASN A 67 7.44 -6.70 9.28
N THR A 68 8.01 -6.72 8.09
CA THR A 68 7.69 -5.78 7.02
C THR A 68 6.73 -6.39 6.00
N ILE A 69 5.75 -5.62 5.54
CA ILE A 69 4.98 -5.95 4.34
C ILE A 69 5.43 -5.05 3.20
N LYS A 70 5.40 -5.60 1.98
CA LYS A 70 5.76 -4.88 0.78
C LYS A 70 4.51 -4.46 0.03
N ILE A 71 4.39 -3.16 -0.25
CA ILE A 71 3.26 -2.60 -0.99
C ILE A 71 3.79 -1.97 -2.28
N THR A 72 3.23 -2.37 -3.41
CA THR A 72 3.62 -1.90 -4.75
C THR A 72 2.43 -1.28 -5.46
N GLY A 73 2.59 -0.12 -6.07
CA GLY A 73 1.50 0.51 -6.81
C GLY A 73 1.74 2.00 -7.12
N PRO A 74 0.70 2.70 -7.59
CA PRO A 74 0.78 4.12 -7.85
C PRO A 74 0.91 4.92 -6.55
N GLN A 75 1.74 5.97 -6.56
CA GLN A 75 2.11 6.73 -5.35
C GLN A 75 0.89 7.22 -4.55
N GLN A 76 -0.11 7.78 -5.24
CA GLN A 76 -1.32 8.31 -4.60
C GLN A 76 -2.06 7.23 -3.80
N ASN A 77 -2.09 6.00 -4.32
CA ASN A 77 -2.81 4.91 -3.69
C ASN A 77 -1.98 4.25 -2.59
N LEU A 78 -0.65 4.24 -2.71
CA LEU A 78 0.23 3.75 -1.65
C LEU A 78 0.02 4.51 -0.35
N GLU A 79 -0.07 5.85 -0.41
CA GLU A 79 -0.30 6.69 0.78
C GLU A 79 -1.66 6.39 1.43
N GLN A 80 -2.71 6.19 0.63
CA GLN A 80 -4.03 5.84 1.12
C GLN A 80 -4.05 4.45 1.77
N VAL A 81 -3.43 3.45 1.14
CA VAL A 81 -3.35 2.08 1.67
C VAL A 81 -2.58 2.04 2.98
N VAL A 82 -1.48 2.78 3.08
CA VAL A 82 -0.71 2.85 4.34
C VAL A 82 -1.55 3.42 5.47
N LYS A 83 -2.32 4.47 5.22
CA LYS A 83 -3.24 5.05 6.21
C LYS A 83 -4.28 4.01 6.64
N GLU A 84 -4.92 3.34 5.68
CA GLU A 84 -5.93 2.34 5.97
C GLU A 84 -5.37 1.16 6.79
N ILE A 85 -4.17 0.68 6.44
CA ILE A 85 -3.50 -0.39 7.20
C ILE A 85 -3.17 0.06 8.63
N LYS A 86 -2.72 1.29 8.82
CA LYS A 86 -2.48 1.84 10.17
C LYS A 86 -3.77 1.93 10.99
N THR A 87 -4.86 2.39 10.38
CA THR A 87 -6.18 2.42 11.03
C THR A 87 -6.65 1.02 11.41
N LEU A 88 -6.39 0.00 10.58
CA LEU A 88 -6.68 -1.40 10.92
C LEU A 88 -5.86 -1.91 12.12
N MET A 89 -4.61 -1.46 12.28
CA MET A 89 -3.78 -1.78 13.45
C MET A 89 -4.32 -1.12 14.71
N GLU A 90 -4.62 0.19 14.65
CA GLU A 90 -5.19 0.94 15.77
C GLU A 90 -6.53 0.35 16.21
N ASN A 91 -7.41 0.00 15.26
CA ASN A 91 -8.68 -0.66 15.54
C ASN A 91 -8.50 -2.03 16.20
N PHE A 92 -7.44 -2.76 15.86
CA PHE A 92 -7.12 -4.04 16.49
C PHE A 92 -6.67 -3.84 17.95
N ASP A 93 -5.79 -2.89 18.23
CA ASP A 93 -5.36 -2.59 19.60
C ASP A 93 -6.53 -2.05 20.44
N ASN A 94 -7.37 -1.17 19.89
CA ASN A 94 -8.56 -0.65 20.56
C ASN A 94 -9.59 -1.75 20.89
N LYS A 95 -9.82 -2.70 19.97
CA LYS A 95 -10.71 -3.84 20.24
C LYS A 95 -10.16 -4.75 21.35
N GLN A 96 -8.84 -5.01 21.36
CA GLN A 96 -8.24 -5.78 22.44
C GLN A 96 -8.35 -5.08 23.80
N ALA A 97 -8.20 -3.74 23.83
CA ALA A 97 -8.32 -2.97 25.07
C ALA A 97 -9.73 -3.02 25.68
N LEU A 98 -10.77 -3.07 24.85
CA LEU A 98 -12.16 -3.15 25.30
C LEU A 98 -12.53 -4.52 25.89
N GLU A 99 -11.92 -5.61 25.40
CA GLU A 99 -12.18 -6.96 25.93
C GLU A 99 -11.59 -7.18 27.34
N ILE A 100 -10.56 -6.42 27.71
CA ILE A 100 -9.89 -6.56 29.02
C ILE A 100 -10.66 -5.83 30.13
N GLN A 101 -11.56 -4.89 29.79
CA GLN A 101 -12.32 -4.10 30.78
C GLN A 101 -13.57 -4.79 31.33
N VAL A 102 -13.85 -6.03 30.96
CA VAL A 102 -14.94 -6.83 31.53
C VAL A 102 -14.38 -7.75 32.62
N PHE A 103 -13.90 -7.18 33.72
CA PHE A 103 -13.65 -7.87 34.98
C PHE A 103 -13.93 -6.97 36.17
#